data_AF-A0A956PGE2-F1
#
_entry.id   AF-A0A956PGE2-F1
#
_cell.length_a   1.000
_cell.length_b   1.000
_cell.length_c   1.000
_cell.angle_alpha   90.00
_cell.angle_beta   90.00
_cell.angle_gamma   90.00
#
_symmetry.space_group_name_H-M   'P 1'
#
loop_
_entity.id
_entity.type
_entity.pdbx_description
1 polymer ?
#
loop_
_entity_poly.entity_id
_entity_poly.type
_entity_poly.pdbx_seq_one_letter_code
_entity_poly.pdbx_strand_id
1 'polypeptide(L)'
;MLRNMTRSLLQHGRIITTETRAKELSSFVDKVITDAKKAHEADDDIKKLSYKRRVFRHFASQTSQKDRRKRGMKGRRPNREIAQELFDRIAPQYCKGGELERESGYTRVLKIYPPRKGDGAPRALIELIGHED
;
A
#
# COMPACT_ATOMS: atom_id res chain seq x y z
N MET A 1 11.13 -4.73 4.21
CA MET A 1 11.03 -4.64 2.74
C MET A 1 9.59 -4.38 2.25
N LEU A 2 8.60 -5.23 2.58
CA LEU A 2 7.21 -5.13 2.08
C LEU A 2 6.55 -3.75 2.25
N ARG A 3 6.81 -3.07 3.38
CA ARG A 3 6.30 -1.71 3.66
C ARG A 3 6.71 -0.68 2.60
N ASN A 4 7.95 -0.73 2.15
CA ASN A 4 8.45 0.20 1.14
C ASN A 4 7.84 -0.11 -0.23
N MET A 5 7.71 -1.40 -0.58
CA MET A 5 7.05 -1.80 -1.83
C MET A 5 5.56 -1.46 -1.84
N THR A 6 4.87 -1.61 -0.70
CA THR A 6 3.47 -1.18 -0.54
C THR A 6 3.34 0.32 -0.79
N ARG A 7 4.25 1.11 -0.20
CA ARG A 7 4.32 2.54 -0.46
C ARG A 7 4.51 2.85 -1.95
N SER A 8 5.47 2.20 -2.61
CA SER A 8 5.70 2.41 -4.04
C SER A 8 4.48 2.00 -4.88
N LEU A 9 3.80 0.93 -4.51
CA LEU A 9 2.58 0.49 -5.20
C LEU A 9 1.43 1.50 -5.03
N LEU A 10 1.18 1.98 -3.82
CA LEU A 10 0.14 2.98 -3.57
C LEU A 10 0.44 4.31 -4.28
N GLN A 11 1.72 4.71 -4.33
CA GLN A 11 2.15 5.96 -4.96
C GLN A 11 2.11 5.92 -6.49
N HIS A 12 2.44 4.78 -7.10
CA HIS A 12 2.57 4.67 -8.57
C HIS A 12 1.47 3.85 -9.23
N GLY A 13 0.59 3.21 -8.46
CA GLY A 13 -0.46 2.31 -8.95
C GLY A 13 0.05 0.95 -9.41
N ARG A 14 1.23 0.89 -10.04
CA ARG A 14 1.86 -0.33 -10.57
C ARG A 14 3.36 -0.37 -10.31
N ILE A 15 3.89 -1.54 -9.99
CA ILE A 15 5.33 -1.77 -9.85
C ILE A 15 5.75 -3.12 -10.45
N ILE A 16 6.96 -3.19 -10.99
CA ILE A 16 7.54 -4.46 -11.46
C ILE A 16 8.51 -4.98 -10.41
N THR A 17 8.32 -6.23 -9.99
CA THR A 17 9.17 -6.91 -9.01
C THR A 17 9.37 -8.37 -9.40
N THR A 18 9.90 -9.21 -8.51
CA THR A 18 9.97 -10.65 -8.73
C THR A 18 8.63 -11.32 -8.43
N GLU A 19 8.32 -12.44 -9.07
CA GLU A 19 7.04 -13.14 -8.89
C GLU A 19 6.76 -13.45 -7.42
N THR A 20 7.76 -13.96 -6.70
CA THR A 20 7.66 -14.28 -5.27
C THR A 20 7.35 -13.06 -4.42
N ARG A 21 8.02 -11.93 -4.67
CA ARG A 21 7.79 -10.67 -3.96
C ARG A 21 6.43 -10.06 -4.29
N ALA A 22 5.97 -10.19 -5.53
CA ALA A 22 4.64 -9.71 -5.93
C ALA A 22 3.53 -10.48 -5.19
N LYS A 23 3.64 -11.81 -5.08
CA LYS A 23 2.68 -12.63 -4.33
C LYS A 23 2.65 -12.28 -2.83
N GLU A 24 3.83 -12.14 -2.21
CA GLU A 24 3.91 -11.69 -0.80
C GLU A 24 3.31 -10.28 -0.61
N LEU A 25 3.60 -9.38 -1.56
CA LEU A 25 3.12 -8.01 -1.50
C LEU A 25 1.60 -7.95 -1.64
N SER A 26 1.00 -8.77 -2.52
CA SER A 26 -0.45 -8.84 -2.70
C SER A 26 -1.17 -9.13 -1.37
N SER A 27 -0.79 -10.20 -0.67
CA SER A 27 -1.40 -10.55 0.63
C SER A 27 -1.20 -9.48 1.70
N PHE A 28 -0.11 -8.71 1.63
CA PHE A 28 0.15 -7.63 2.57
C PHE A 28 -0.67 -6.37 2.25
N VAL A 29 -0.73 -5.97 0.99
CA VAL A 29 -1.51 -4.83 0.50
C VAL A 29 -3.00 -5.05 0.74
N ASP A 30 -3.47 -6.28 0.52
CA ASP A 30 -4.88 -6.65 0.72
C ASP A 30 -5.36 -6.37 2.15
N LYS A 31 -4.53 -6.71 3.15
CA LYS A 31 -4.79 -6.40 4.56
C LYS A 31 -4.81 -4.90 4.85
N VAL A 32 -3.88 -4.15 4.25
CA VAL A 32 -3.76 -2.70 4.46
C VAL A 32 -4.97 -1.97 3.88
N ILE A 33 -5.40 -2.32 2.65
CA ILE A 33 -6.58 -1.73 2.02
C ILE A 33 -7.85 -2.15 2.75
N THR A 34 -7.95 -3.41 3.19
CA THR A 34 -9.09 -3.87 3.99
C THR A 34 -9.25 -3.08 5.29
N ASP A 35 -8.15 -2.83 6.02
CA ASP A 35 -8.20 -1.99 7.22
C ASP A 35 -8.59 -0.55 6.88
N ALA A 36 -8.14 -0.03 5.74
CA ALA A 36 -8.51 1.32 5.30
C ALA A 36 -10.01 1.43 4.96
N LYS A 37 -10.54 0.46 4.21
CA LYS A 37 -11.97 0.32 3.89
C LYS A 37 -12.82 0.23 5.15
N LYS A 38 -12.45 -0.64 6.10
CA LYS A 38 -13.15 -0.76 7.40
C LYS A 38 -13.15 0.54 8.20
N ALA A 39 -12.09 1.35 8.10
CA ALA A 39 -12.08 2.65 8.75
C ALA A 39 -13.03 3.65 8.07
N HIS A 40 -13.26 3.53 6.77
CA HIS A 40 -14.18 4.37 6.02
C HIS A 40 -15.64 4.00 6.32
N GLU A 41 -15.94 2.69 6.38
CA GLU A 41 -17.28 2.15 6.65
C GLU A 41 -17.68 2.17 8.13
N ALA A 42 -16.74 2.34 9.06
CA ALA A 42 -17.05 2.37 10.49
C ALA A 42 -17.69 3.70 10.93
N ASP A 43 -18.86 3.60 11.56
CA ASP A 43 -19.55 4.73 12.20
C ASP A 43 -18.89 5.11 13.54
N ASP A 44 -18.51 4.12 14.35
CA ASP A 44 -17.89 4.34 15.66
C ASP A 44 -16.51 4.99 15.53
N ASP A 45 -16.33 6.16 16.15
CA ASP A 45 -15.06 6.90 16.16
C ASP A 45 -13.89 6.09 16.73
N ILE A 46 -14.15 5.26 17.74
CA ILE A 46 -13.13 4.40 18.37
C ILE A 46 -12.64 3.34 17.38
N LYS A 47 -13.55 2.70 16.64
CA LYS A 47 -13.21 1.68 15.63
C LYS A 47 -12.47 2.33 14.47
N LYS A 48 -12.98 3.45 13.95
CA LYS A 48 -12.34 4.25 12.89
C LYS A 48 -10.91 4.63 13.28
N LEU A 49 -10.69 5.11 14.51
CA LEU A 49 -9.36 5.43 15.03
C LEU A 49 -8.46 4.19 15.15
N SER A 50 -9.00 3.06 15.62
CA SER A 50 -8.27 1.80 15.74
C SER A 50 -7.75 1.30 14.37
N TYR A 51 -8.61 1.28 13.35
CA TYR A 51 -8.23 0.88 11.99
C TYR A 51 -7.21 1.85 11.38
N LYS A 52 -7.43 3.17 11.51
CA LYS A 52 -6.45 4.18 11.08
C LYS A 52 -5.10 3.92 11.73
N ARG A 53 -5.03 3.70 13.05
CA ARG A 53 -3.78 3.41 13.76
C ARG A 53 -3.08 2.15 13.24
N ARG A 54 -3.82 1.10 12.91
CA ARG A 54 -3.27 -0.12 12.29
C ARG A 54 -2.60 0.21 10.96
N VAL A 55 -3.29 0.91 10.07
CA VAL A 55 -2.74 1.36 8.78
C VAL A 55 -1.49 2.21 8.98
N PHE A 56 -1.57 3.26 9.82
CA PHE A 56 -0.44 4.15 10.11
C PHE A 56 0.78 3.42 10.70
N ARG A 57 0.59 2.32 11.44
CA ARG A 57 1.68 1.48 11.95
C ARG A 57 2.53 0.91 10.82
N HIS A 58 1.94 0.57 9.68
CA HIS A 58 2.66 0.02 8.53
C HIS A 58 3.53 1.07 7.83
N PHE A 59 3.10 2.33 7.86
CA PHE A 59 3.79 3.47 7.23
C PHE A 59 4.67 4.28 8.19
N ALA A 60 4.56 4.09 9.51
CA ALA A 60 5.44 4.74 10.47
C ALA A 60 6.92 4.41 10.18
N SER A 61 7.76 5.44 10.08
CA SER A 61 9.20 5.26 9.88
C SER A 61 9.81 4.55 11.09
N GLN A 62 10.64 3.53 10.87
CA GLN A 62 11.43 2.89 11.92
C GLN A 62 12.48 3.83 12.54
N THR A 63 12.80 4.95 11.88
CA THR A 63 13.80 5.89 12.38
C THR A 63 13.24 6.65 13.58
N SER A 64 13.89 6.49 14.72
CA SER A 64 13.59 7.21 15.94
C SER A 64 13.69 8.72 15.69
N GLN A 65 12.75 9.49 16.25
CA GLN A 65 12.70 10.95 16.14
C GLN A 65 14.02 11.62 16.59
N LYS A 66 14.76 10.94 17.48
CA LYS A 66 16.07 11.35 18.02
C LYS A 66 17.19 11.27 16.97
N ASP A 67 17.22 10.22 16.14
CA ASP A 67 18.21 10.07 15.06
C ASP A 67 17.99 11.08 13.92
N ARG A 68 16.73 11.46 13.66
CA ARG A 68 16.40 12.43 12.60
C ARG A 68 16.85 13.84 12.94
N ARG A 69 16.72 14.28 14.20
CA ARG A 69 17.24 15.57 14.67
C ARG A 69 18.77 15.64 14.54
N LYS A 70 19.46 14.54 14.86
CA LYS A 70 20.93 14.43 14.74
C LYS A 70 21.41 14.50 13.30
N ARG A 71 20.60 14.08 12.33
CA ARG A 71 20.90 14.08 10.88
C ARG A 71 20.51 15.38 10.15
N GLY A 72 20.04 16.42 10.83
CA GLY A 72 19.68 17.70 10.21
C GLY A 72 18.52 17.63 9.20
N MET A 73 17.80 16.50 9.12
CA MET A 73 16.70 16.30 8.18
C MET A 73 15.43 17.02 8.66
N LYS A 74 15.36 18.34 8.44
CA LYS A 74 14.08 19.08 8.41
C LYS A 74 13.35 18.70 7.12
N GLY A 75 12.51 17.67 7.16
CA GLY A 75 11.88 17.16 5.94
C GLY A 75 10.57 16.42 6.18
N ARG A 76 9.54 16.92 5.46
CA ARG A 76 8.20 16.40 5.17
C ARG A 76 8.07 14.89 5.38
N ARG A 77 7.05 14.43 6.11
CA ARG A 77 6.80 13.00 6.39
C ARG A 77 6.17 12.36 5.15
N PRO A 78 6.93 11.73 4.24
CA PRO A 78 6.34 11.23 2.98
C PRO A 78 5.33 10.11 3.27
N ASN A 79 5.54 9.40 4.39
CA ASN A 79 4.73 8.27 4.79
C ASN A 79 3.36 8.67 5.36
N ARG A 80 3.18 9.92 5.81
CA ARG A 80 1.86 10.39 6.26
C ARG A 80 0.98 10.71 5.05
N GLU A 81 1.57 11.29 4.01
CA GLU A 81 0.88 11.68 2.78
C GLU A 81 0.32 10.47 2.05
N ILE A 82 1.09 9.38 1.94
CA ILE A 82 0.62 8.15 1.28
C ILE A 82 -0.49 7.46 2.07
N ALA A 83 -0.41 7.49 3.40
CA ALA A 83 -1.50 6.98 4.22
C ALA A 83 -2.76 7.84 4.07
N GLN A 84 -2.62 9.16 3.90
CA GLN A 84 -3.75 10.06 3.61
C GLN A 84 -4.32 9.76 2.22
N GLU A 85 -3.50 9.67 1.19
CA GLU A 85 -3.93 9.29 -0.16
C GLU A 85 -4.69 7.95 -0.19
N LEU A 86 -4.23 6.98 0.60
CA LEU A 86 -4.94 5.71 0.77
C LEU A 86 -6.36 5.90 1.30
N PHE A 87 -6.59 6.79 2.26
CA PHE A 87 -7.93 7.06 2.81
C PHE A 87 -8.77 7.97 1.92
N ASP A 88 -8.14 8.92 1.24
CA ASP A 88 -8.83 9.97 0.49
C ASP A 88 -9.20 9.53 -0.92
N ARG A 89 -8.33 8.75 -1.59
CA ARG A 89 -8.49 8.36 -3.00
C ARG A 89 -8.78 6.86 -3.16
N ILE A 90 -7.99 6.00 -2.51
CA ILE A 90 -7.98 4.57 -2.83
C ILE A 90 -9.07 3.80 -2.09
N ALA A 91 -9.20 3.99 -0.78
CA ALA A 91 -10.16 3.25 0.04
C ALA A 91 -11.63 3.47 -0.40
N PRO A 92 -12.08 4.70 -0.72
CA PRO A 92 -13.47 4.93 -1.15
C PRO A 92 -13.87 4.16 -2.41
N GLN A 93 -12.93 3.97 -3.36
CA GLN A 93 -13.20 3.24 -4.61
C GLN A 93 -13.64 1.79 -4.37
N TYR A 94 -13.11 1.15 -3.32
CA TYR A 94 -13.38 -0.25 -2.99
C TYR A 94 -14.47 -0.44 -1.92
N CYS A 95 -14.97 0.66 -1.34
CA CYS A 95 -16.06 0.62 -0.36
C CYS A 95 -17.38 0.22 -1.02
N LYS A 96 -18.38 -0.12 -0.20
CA LYS A 96 -19.75 -0.37 -0.69
C LYS A 96 -20.29 0.85 -1.44
N GLY A 97 -20.82 0.64 -2.65
CA GLY A 97 -21.28 1.72 -3.53
C GLY A 97 -20.18 2.48 -4.28
N GLY A 98 -18.92 2.07 -4.15
CA GLY A 98 -17.81 2.56 -4.98
C GLY A 98 -17.74 1.84 -6.33
N GLU A 99 -17.10 2.47 -7.33
CA GLU A 99 -16.95 1.94 -8.70
C GLU A 99 -16.29 0.55 -8.75
N LEU A 100 -15.46 0.24 -7.75
CA LEU A 100 -14.69 -0.99 -7.66
C LEU A 100 -15.05 -1.77 -6.40
N GLU A 101 -16.32 -1.72 -5.95
CA GLU A 101 -16.79 -2.43 -4.76
C GLU A 101 -16.31 -3.89 -4.75
N ARG A 102 -15.44 -4.19 -3.78
CA ARG A 102 -14.80 -5.52 -3.63
C ARG A 102 -14.56 -5.84 -2.17
N GLU A 103 -14.71 -7.11 -1.80
CA GLU A 103 -14.42 -7.58 -0.44
C GLU A 103 -12.93 -7.91 -0.23
N SER A 104 -12.23 -8.31 -1.29
CA SER A 104 -10.81 -8.64 -1.30
C SER A 104 -10.24 -8.61 -2.72
N GLY A 105 -8.93 -8.80 -2.86
CA GLY A 105 -8.30 -8.93 -4.16
C GLY A 105 -8.13 -7.58 -4.86
N TYR A 106 -7.63 -6.58 -4.13
CA TYR A 106 -7.43 -5.22 -4.64
C TYR A 106 -6.23 -5.06 -5.58
N THR A 107 -5.39 -6.10 -5.69
CA THR A 107 -4.20 -6.11 -6.53
C THR A 107 -4.26 -7.21 -7.56
N ARG A 108 -3.79 -6.93 -8.77
CA ARG A 108 -3.56 -7.93 -9.82
C ARG A 108 -2.06 -8.20 -9.97
N VAL A 109 -1.69 -9.47 -10.09
CA VAL A 109 -0.30 -9.89 -10.33
C VAL A 109 -0.21 -10.54 -11.71
N LEU A 110 0.53 -9.93 -12.62
CA LEU A 110 0.75 -10.40 -13.98
C LEU A 110 2.20 -10.88 -14.12
N LYS A 111 2.39 -12.12 -14.58
CA LYS A 111 3.74 -12.64 -14.86
C LYS A 111 4.31 -11.93 -16.08
N ILE A 112 5.56 -11.50 -16.01
CA ILE A 112 6.25 -10.84 -17.12
C ILE A 112 7.35 -11.76 -17.65
N TYR A 113 7.38 -11.92 -18.97
CA TYR A 113 8.47 -12.53 -19.71
C TYR A 113 9.21 -11.44 -20.53
N PRO A 114 10.54 -11.50 -20.70
CA PRO A 114 11.47 -12.53 -20.19
C PRO A 114 11.81 -12.38 -18.69
N PRO A 115 12.38 -13.43 -18.06
CA PRO A 115 13.00 -13.32 -16.75
C PRO A 115 14.04 -12.20 -16.71
N ARG A 116 14.39 -11.74 -15.50
CA ARG A 116 15.36 -10.67 -15.34
C ARG A 116 16.71 -11.07 -15.95
N LYS A 117 17.25 -10.19 -16.80
CA LYS A 117 18.59 -10.36 -17.38
C LYS A 117 19.64 -10.23 -16.28
N GLY A 118 20.48 -11.24 -16.10
CA GLY A 118 21.51 -11.30 -15.07
C GLY A 118 21.32 -12.51 -14.15
N ASP A 119 20.34 -12.45 -13.26
CA ASP A 119 20.06 -13.50 -12.27
C ASP A 119 18.96 -14.50 -12.69
N GLY A 120 18.34 -14.30 -13.87
CA GLY A 120 17.28 -15.17 -14.38
C GLY A 120 16.01 -15.15 -13.53
N ALA A 121 15.85 -14.21 -12.60
CA ALA A 121 14.74 -14.22 -11.66
C ALA A 121 13.40 -13.96 -12.37
N PRO A 122 12.34 -14.75 -12.10
CA PRO A 122 11.02 -14.53 -12.69
C PRO A 122 10.45 -13.20 -12.22
N ARG A 123 9.95 -12.41 -13.17
CA ARG A 123 9.38 -11.07 -12.92
C ARG A 123 7.86 -11.11 -12.93
N ALA A 124 7.26 -10.19 -12.19
CA ALA A 124 5.83 -9.93 -12.22
C ALA A 124 5.55 -8.44 -12.07
N LEU A 125 4.53 -7.97 -12.78
CA LEU A 125 3.90 -6.68 -12.58
C LEU A 125 2.84 -6.87 -11.50
N ILE A 126 2.84 -6.02 -10.49
CA ILE A 126 1.72 -5.91 -9.55
C ILE A 126 1.12 -4.53 -9.66
N GLU A 127 -0.21 -4.48 -9.80
CA GLU A 127 -0.98 -3.26 -10.00
C GLU A 127 -2.20 -3.24 -9.07
N LEU A 128 -2.65 -2.04 -8.70
CA LEU A 128 -3.95 -1.82 -8.08
C LEU A 128 -5.04 -1.90 -9.14
N ILE A 129 -6.15 -2.53 -8.80
CA ILE A 129 -7.26 -2.67 -9.73
C ILE A 129 -7.96 -1.32 -9.91
N GLY A 130 -8.31 -0.97 -11.15
CA GLY A 130 -8.93 0.32 -11.49
C GLY A 130 -7.99 1.53 -11.35
N HIS A 131 -6.70 1.28 -11.18
CA HIS A 131 -5.66 2.26 -11.44
C HIS A 131 -5.23 2.14 -12.92
N GLU A 132 -6.18 2.32 -13.83
CA GLU A 132 -5.94 2.36 -15.27
C GLU A 132 -5.64 3.82 -15.69
N ASP A 133 -4.75 4.00 -16.66
CA ASP A 133 -4.26 5.31 -17.14
C ASP A 133 -5.38 6.14 -17.80
#